data_AF-A0A1F9YCB0-F1
#
_entry.id   AF-A0A1F9YCB0-F1
#
_cell.length_a   1.000
_cell.length_b   1.000
_cell.length_c   1.000
_cell.angle_alpha   90.00
_cell.angle_beta   90.00
_cell.angle_gamma   90.00
#
_symmetry.space_group_name_H-M   'P 1'
#
loop_
_entity.id
_entity.type
_entity.pdbx_description
1 polymer ?
#
loop_
_entity_poly.entity_id
_entity_poly.type
_entity_poly.pdbx_seq_one_letter_code
_entity_poly.pdbx_strand_id
1 'polypeptide(L)'
;MNTLTLTVDSRKRICLAKLFNDQPISSVRAYREDDKIILEPMAEIPAREIWLYQNKDALLKVRNGLSQTPSVKKGSFSKYATDEI
;
A
#
# COMPACT_ATOMS: atom_id res chain seq x y z
N MET A 1 16.40 2.14 -17.67
CA MET A 1 15.46 3.25 -17.40
C MET A 1 14.25 3.07 -18.28
N ASN A 2 13.05 2.93 -17.70
CA ASN A 2 11.83 2.89 -18.50
C ASN A 2 11.44 4.35 -18.81
N THR A 3 11.51 4.75 -20.08
CA THR A 3 11.19 6.11 -20.51
C THR A 3 9.88 6.07 -21.29
N LEU A 4 8.91 6.89 -20.90
CA LEU A 4 7.61 6.97 -21.53
C LEU A 4 7.32 8.41 -21.94
N THR A 5 6.94 8.61 -23.20
CA THR A 5 6.46 9.91 -23.68
C THR A 5 4.97 10.04 -23.41
N LEU A 6 4.58 11.12 -22.73
CA LEU A 6 3.19 11.46 -22.44
C LEU A 6 2.80 12.73 -23.19
N THR A 7 1.56 12.80 -23.65
CA THR A 7 1.00 13.99 -24.29
C THR A 7 0.23 14.83 -23.29
N VAL A 8 0.28 16.14 -23.48
CA VAL A 8 -0.45 17.12 -22.68
C VAL A 8 -1.82 17.34 -23.31
N ASP A 9 -2.88 17.23 -22.52
CA ASP A 9 -4.24 17.47 -23.00
C ASP A 9 -4.59 18.97 -23.12
N SER A 10 -5.79 19.27 -23.61
CA SER A 10 -6.27 20.65 -23.77
C SER A 10 -6.36 21.45 -22.47
N ARG A 11 -6.37 20.78 -21.32
CA ARG A 11 -6.41 21.37 -19.98
C ARG A 11 -5.04 21.39 -19.29
N LYS A 12 -3.96 21.16 -20.05
CA LYS A 12 -2.57 21.13 -19.56
C LYS A 12 -2.27 19.99 -18.57
N ARG A 13 -3.00 18.88 -18.64
CA ARG A 13 -2.80 17.69 -17.80
C ARG A 13 -2.05 16.60 -18.56
N ILE A 14 -1.38 15.71 -17.83
CA ILE A 14 -0.79 14.47 -18.34
C ILE A 14 -1.41 13.27 -17.63
N CYS A 15 -1.60 12.15 -18.34
CA CYS A 15 -2.10 10.92 -17.74
C CYS A 15 -0.95 10.10 -17.16
N LEU A 16 -0.95 9.92 -15.83
CA LEU A 16 0.10 9.20 -15.10
C LEU A 16 -0.23 7.71 -14.89
N ALA A 17 -1.37 7.22 -15.39
CA ALA A 17 -1.80 5.82 -15.18
C ALA A 17 -0.74 4.80 -15.62
N LYS A 18 -0.05 5.08 -16.73
CA LYS A 18 1.03 4.22 -17.26
C LYS A 18 2.33 4.29 -16.45
N LEU A 19 2.48 5.30 -15.58
CA LEU A 19 3.65 5.45 -14.70
C LEU A 19 3.41 4.85 -13.31
N PHE A 20 2.16 4.81 -12.84
CA PHE A 20 1.82 4.44 -11.47
C PHE A 20 1.52 2.94 -11.25
N ASN A 21 1.26 2.17 -12.31
CA ASN A 21 0.95 0.73 -12.21
C ASN A 21 -0.07 0.45 -11.08
N ASP A 22 -0.01 -0.71 -10.43
CA ASP A 22 -0.90 -1.10 -9.32
C ASP A 22 -0.51 -0.48 -7.96
N GLN A 23 0.25 0.62 -7.95
CA GLN A 23 0.64 1.26 -6.69
C GLN A 23 -0.53 2.09 -6.12
N PRO A 24 -0.78 2.03 -4.79
CA PRO A 24 -1.86 2.77 -4.15
C PRO A 24 -1.48 4.25 -3.95
N ILE A 25 -1.32 4.97 -5.06
CA ILE A 25 -1.00 6.40 -5.09
C ILE A 25 -2.31 7.19 -5.10
N SER A 26 -2.53 8.03 -4.11
CA SER A 26 -3.72 8.89 -4.02
C SER A 26 -3.45 10.33 -4.45
N SER A 27 -2.21 10.80 -4.31
CA SER A 27 -1.81 12.15 -4.68
C SER A 27 -0.34 12.22 -5.07
N VAL A 28 0.08 13.36 -5.59
CA VAL A 28 1.46 13.58 -6.04
C VAL A 28 1.89 14.96 -5.58
N ARG A 29 3.06 15.04 -4.94
CA ARG A 29 3.72 16.32 -4.71
C ARG A 29 4.51 16.67 -5.98
N ALA A 30 4.24 17.85 -6.54
CA ALA A 30 4.90 18.33 -7.74
C ALA A 30 5.74 19.57 -7.42
N TYR A 31 6.96 19.60 -7.93
CA TYR A 31 7.84 20.77 -7.85
C TYR A 31 8.74 20.85 -9.08
N ARG A 32 9.34 22.02 -9.27
CA ARG A 32 10.25 22.28 -10.38
C ARG A 32 11.68 22.38 -9.86
N GLU A 33 12.58 21.68 -10.53
CA GLU A 33 14.01 21.78 -10.34
C GLU A 33 14.61 22.06 -11.72
N ASP A 34 15.11 23.28 -11.91
CA ASP A 34 15.53 23.81 -13.21
C ASP A 34 14.45 23.64 -14.30
N ASP A 35 14.76 22.88 -15.35
CA ASP A 35 13.87 22.58 -16.47
C ASP A 35 13.11 21.26 -16.32
N LYS A 36 13.14 20.65 -15.13
CA LYS A 36 12.45 19.39 -14.84
C LYS A 36 11.27 19.62 -13.91
N ILE A 37 10.18 18.92 -14.21
CA ILE A 37 9.07 18.74 -13.28
C ILE A 37 9.28 17.41 -12.58
N ILE A 38 9.41 17.44 -11.26
CA ILE A 38 9.58 16.26 -10.42
C ILE A 38 8.25 15.96 -9.73
N LEU A 39 7.87 14.68 -9.78
CA LEU A 39 6.63 14.16 -9.23
C LEU A 39 6.97 13.13 -8.16
N GLU A 40 6.61 13.39 -6.92
CA GLU A 40 6.75 12.47 -5.79
C GLU A 40 5.38 11.84 -5.48
N PRO A 41 5.18 10.54 -5.76
CA PRO A 41 3.93 9.86 -5.45
C PRO A 41 3.70 9.74 -3.95
N MET A 42 2.47 10.03 -3.51
CA MET A 42 2.04 10.00 -2.13
C MET A 42 0.82 9.09 -1.97
N ALA A 43 0.66 8.52 -0.77
CA ALA A 43 -0.51 7.74 -0.38
C ALA A 43 -1.20 8.41 0.82
N GLU A 44 -2.52 8.51 0.75
CA GLU A 44 -3.35 9.04 1.83
C GLU A 44 -3.53 7.99 2.93
N ILE A 45 -3.52 8.47 4.16
CA ILE A 45 -3.79 7.67 5.35
C ILE A 45 -5.06 8.23 5.99
N PRO A 46 -6.11 7.42 6.21
CA PRO A 46 -7.31 7.85 6.90
C PRO A 46 -6.98 8.49 8.25
N ALA A 47 -7.66 9.57 8.63
CA ALA A 47 -7.36 10.31 9.86
C ALA A 47 -7.33 9.41 11.12
N ARG A 48 -8.24 8.44 11.19
CA ARG A 48 -8.32 7.45 12.29
C ARG A 48 -7.12 6.51 12.37
N GLU A 49 -6.31 6.40 11.32
CA GLU A 49 -5.15 5.51 11.21
C GLU A 49 -3.82 6.26 11.32
N ILE A 50 -3.82 7.60 11.26
CA ILE A 50 -2.59 8.43 11.36
C ILE A 50 -1.77 8.09 12.60
N TRP A 51 -2.43 7.86 13.75
CA TRP A 51 -1.75 7.53 15.01
C TRP A 51 -0.86 6.29 14.90
N LEU A 52 -1.25 5.30 14.09
CA LEU A 52 -0.50 4.06 13.90
C LEU A 52 0.82 4.36 13.18
N TYR A 53 0.80 5.24 12.19
CA TYR A 53 2.00 5.63 11.44
C TYR A 53 2.92 6.56 12.24
N GLN A 54 2.39 7.27 13.24
CA GLN A 54 3.17 8.08 14.18
C GLN A 54 3.83 7.24 15.28
N ASN A 55 3.28 6.06 15.61
CA ASN A 55 3.83 5.15 16.61
C ASN A 55 4.59 3.98 15.96
N LYS A 56 5.92 4.12 15.88
CA LYS A 56 6.80 3.13 15.22
C LYS A 56 6.70 1.72 15.83
N ASP A 57 6.55 1.60 17.14
CA ASP A 57 6.46 0.31 17.83
C ASP A 57 5.14 -0.40 17.52
N ALA A 58 4.03 0.33 17.51
CA ALA A 58 2.72 -0.19 17.14
C ALA A 58 2.71 -0.63 15.67
N LEU A 59 3.25 0.20 14.77
CA LEU A 59 3.36 -0.12 13.35
C LEU A 59 4.19 -1.38 13.10
N LEU A 60 5.30 -1.55 13.83
CA LEU A 60 6.14 -2.73 13.73
C LEU A 60 5.39 -3.99 14.17
N LYS A 61 4.65 -3.94 15.28
CA LYS A 61 3.84 -5.08 15.76
C LYS A 61 2.77 -5.47 14.74
N VAL A 62 2.07 -4.51 14.15
CA VAL A 62 1.07 -4.77 13.10
C VAL A 62 1.72 -5.43 11.89
N ARG A 63 2.85 -4.90 11.39
CA ARG A 63 3.58 -5.51 10.27
C ARG A 63 4.05 -6.93 10.57
N ASN A 64 4.57 -7.17 11.77
CA ASN A 64 4.98 -8.51 12.19
C ASN A 64 3.79 -9.48 12.22
N GLY A 65 2.63 -9.04 12.71
CA GLY A 65 1.41 -9.85 12.67
C GLY A 65 0.96 -10.18 11.25
N LEU A 66 0.99 -9.20 10.34
CA LEU A 66 0.62 -9.39 8.93
C LEU A 66 1.58 -10.32 8.17
N SER A 67 2.85 -10.39 8.59
CA SER A 67 3.84 -11.30 7.98
C SER A 67 3.72 -12.76 8.45
N GLN A 68 3.00 -13.03 9.54
CA GLN A 68 2.83 -14.37 10.06
C GLN A 68 1.80 -15.15 9.25
N THR A 69 2.04 -16.45 9.05
CA THR A 69 1.05 -17.34 8.43
C THR A 69 -0.22 -17.35 9.27
N PRO A 70 -1.41 -17.13 8.67
CA PRO A 70 -2.66 -17.13 9.41
C PRO A 70 -2.87 -18.49 10.06
N SER A 71 -2.75 -18.53 11.39
CA SER A 71 -3.07 -19.71 12.18
C SER A 71 -4.48 -19.57 12.71
N VAL A 72 -5.42 -20.27 12.09
CA VAL A 72 -6.77 -20.40 12.63
C VAL A 72 -6.76 -21.55 13.62
N LYS A 73 -6.98 -21.27 14.91
CA LYS A 73 -7.22 -22.30 15.91
C LYS A 73 -8.54 -22.99 15.59
N LYS A 74 -8.49 -24.11 14.87
CA LYS A 74 -9.68 -24.88 14.45
C LYS A 74 -10.38 -25.62 15.60
N GLY A 75 -9.93 -25.44 16.84
CA GLY A 75 -10.34 -26.27 17.97
C GLY A 75 -9.84 -27.71 17.83
N SER A 76 -10.13 -28.53 18.83
CA SER A 76 -9.92 -29.97 18.76
C SER A 76 -11.27 -30.67 18.72
N PHE A 77 -11.46 -31.54 17.73
CA PHE A 77 -12.62 -32.44 17.64
C PHE A 77 -12.32 -33.82 18.24
N SER A 78 -11.20 -34.00 18.95
CA SER A 78 -10.80 -35.29 19.53
C SER A 78 -11.86 -35.92 20.43
N LYS A 79 -12.74 -35.11 21.06
CA LYS A 79 -13.87 -35.61 21.86
C LYS A 79 -14.92 -36.37 21.03
N TYR A 80 -14.94 -36.17 19.72
CA TYR A 80 -15.87 -36.81 18.79
C TYR A 80 -15.20 -37.88 17.92
N ALA A 81 -13.90 -38.12 18.11
CA ALA A 81 -13.22 -39.24 17.47
C ALA A 81 -13.56 -40.52 18.26
N THR A 82 -14.44 -41.35 17.71
CA THR A 82 -14.63 -42.72 18.18
C THR A 82 -13.48 -43.59 17.64
N ASP A 83 -12.68 -44.15 18.55
CA ASP A 83 -11.56 -45.07 18.26
C ASP A 83 -12.01 -46.48 17.80
N GLU A 84 -13.07 -46.56 17.00
CA GLU A 84 -13.49 -47.83 16.40
C GLU A 84 -13.11 -47.86 14.91
N ILE A 85 -11.97 -48.49 14.64
CA ILE A 85 -11.57 -49.02 13.33
C ILE A 85 -11.56 -50.54 13.43
#